data_AF-A0A523E648-F1
#
_entry.id   AF-A0A523E648-F1
#
_cell.length_a   1.000
_cell.length_b   1.000
_cell.length_c   1.000
_cell.angle_alpha   90.00
_cell.angle_beta   90.00
_cell.angle_gamma   90.00
#
_symmetry.space_group_name_H-M   'P 1'
#
loop_
_entity.id
_entity.type
_entity.pdbx_description
1 polymer ?
#
loop_
_entity_poly.entity_id
_entity_poly.type
_entity_poly.pdbx_seq_one_letter_code
_entity_poly.pdbx_strand_id
1 'polypeptide(L)'
;MFQSPGECLPAEPGHSLHVEYNAVPPPRGSFMNPLRTALSRTLSLSVRGVRRLTGRTPRMILTYHKVGHGPGRVQPEILEQQIRQAQAAGYEFVPVSRMSEWVKYGTNLPRRAVSLTFDDGLADTARVAGPILRRYGVAATVFPVLSFLGGPRRYASEKAQAYLLAHDDDPRTVPYDFMTWDELDQWVEGGGEVGGHTLTHPFLGSADEATGLAEIKACRRQLAARYGSPPRVFCYPYGDDSGQAGTWVRQAGFEAAVTSHHGIVRKDSNLHHLRRVPGAETAGREFADLLAGVFLARQRLRKAFGRP
;
A
#
# COMPACT_ATOMS: atom_id res chain seq x y z
N MET A 1 3.77 59.72 29.14
CA MET A 1 4.54 58.90 30.09
C MET A 1 4.61 57.50 29.52
N PHE A 2 5.81 57.11 29.15
CA PHE A 2 6.19 55.81 28.61
C PHE A 2 6.27 54.79 29.76
N GLN A 3 5.83 53.55 29.52
CA GLN A 3 6.46 52.38 30.11
C GLN A 3 6.67 51.32 29.04
N SER A 4 7.93 50.90 28.95
CA SER A 4 8.58 50.11 27.91
C SER A 4 8.36 48.60 28.11
N PRO A 5 8.37 47.80 27.04
CA PRO A 5 8.42 46.34 27.13
C PRO A 5 9.86 45.85 27.39
N GLY A 6 9.99 44.91 28.33
CA GLY A 6 11.25 44.33 28.78
C GLY A 6 11.99 43.50 27.73
N GLU A 7 13.31 43.56 27.83
CA GLU A 7 14.31 43.07 26.90
C GLU A 7 14.41 41.54 26.81
N CYS A 8 14.86 41.12 25.63
CA CYS A 8 15.24 39.78 25.22
C CYS A 8 16.64 39.44 25.77
N LEU A 9 16.83 38.23 26.33
CA LEU A 9 18.15 37.68 26.64
C LEU A 9 18.37 36.35 25.89
N PRO A 10 19.62 36.04 25.48
CA PRO A 10 19.91 35.09 24.42
C PRO A 10 19.92 33.63 24.87
N ALA A 11 19.64 32.73 23.92
CA ALA A 11 19.74 31.28 24.09
C ALA A 11 21.21 30.81 23.94
N GLU A 12 21.73 30.12 24.96
CA GLU A 12 22.98 29.37 24.93
C GLU A 12 22.75 27.96 24.32
N PRO A 13 23.71 27.40 23.54
CA PRO A 13 23.53 26.12 22.86
C PRO A 13 24.15 24.93 23.60
N GLY A 14 23.46 23.79 23.53
CA GLY A 14 24.09 22.47 23.43
C GLY A 14 24.16 21.63 24.72
N HIS A 15 23.35 20.58 24.79
CA HIS A 15 23.74 19.32 25.44
C HIS A 15 23.06 18.14 24.73
N SER A 16 23.87 17.42 23.94
CA SER A 16 23.57 16.11 23.35
C SER A 16 23.59 15.04 24.45
N LEU A 17 22.45 14.40 24.69
CA LEU A 17 22.38 13.21 25.54
C LEU A 17 22.84 11.99 24.74
N HIS A 18 24.08 11.58 24.96
CA HIS A 18 24.59 10.25 24.60
C HIS A 18 24.06 9.22 25.60
N VAL A 19 23.36 8.20 25.11
CA VAL A 19 23.02 7.00 25.88
C VAL A 19 23.98 5.89 25.48
N GLU A 20 24.88 5.53 26.39
CA GLU A 20 25.76 4.36 26.27
C GLU A 20 24.94 3.08 26.45
N TYR A 21 25.01 2.17 25.47
CA TYR A 21 24.56 0.79 25.62
C TYR A 21 25.74 -0.08 26.05
N ASN A 22 25.67 -0.61 27.28
CA ASN A 22 26.60 -1.61 27.79
C ASN A 22 26.46 -2.93 27.00
N ALA A 23 27.56 -3.41 26.44
CA ALA A 23 27.65 -4.66 25.70
C ALA A 23 27.57 -5.88 26.64
N VAL A 24 26.67 -6.82 26.33
CA VAL A 24 26.63 -8.16 26.94
C VAL A 24 27.56 -9.09 26.13
N PRO A 25 28.52 -9.80 26.75
CA PRO A 25 29.40 -10.70 26.01
C PRO A 25 28.68 -12.00 25.60
N PRO A 26 28.99 -12.61 24.43
CA PRO A 26 28.35 -13.83 23.99
C PRO A 26 28.89 -15.07 24.73
N PRO A 27 28.08 -16.14 24.88
CA PRO A 27 28.53 -17.39 25.48
C PRO A 27 29.51 -18.13 24.55
N ARG A 28 30.52 -18.76 25.15
CA ARG A 28 31.55 -19.53 24.46
C ARG A 28 31.02 -20.88 23.97
N GLY A 29 31.31 -21.19 22.70
CA GLY A 29 31.60 -22.54 22.22
C GLY A 29 30.41 -23.44 21.83
N SER A 30 30.08 -23.47 20.54
CA SER A 30 29.59 -24.67 19.88
C SER A 30 30.18 -24.72 18.47
N PHE A 31 30.95 -25.77 18.18
CA PHE A 31 31.58 -26.00 16.89
C PHE A 31 30.52 -26.01 15.78
N MET A 32 30.52 -24.98 14.92
CA MET A 32 29.64 -24.92 13.75
C MET A 32 30.28 -25.65 12.56
N ASN A 33 29.54 -26.62 12.06
CA ASN A 33 29.79 -27.36 10.83
C ASN A 33 29.86 -26.40 9.61
N PRO A 34 30.95 -26.37 8.81
CA PRO A 34 31.16 -25.37 7.74
C PRO A 34 30.13 -25.42 6.60
N LEU A 35 29.30 -26.46 6.52
CA LEU A 35 28.19 -26.55 5.57
C LEU A 35 27.00 -25.62 5.88
N ARG A 36 26.88 -25.10 7.11
CA ARG A 36 25.76 -24.21 7.50
C ARG A 36 25.97 -22.74 7.13
N THR A 37 27.21 -22.28 7.03
CA THR A 37 27.53 -20.86 6.78
C THR A 37 27.58 -20.52 5.29
N ALA A 38 27.61 -21.54 4.42
CA ALA A 38 27.69 -21.37 2.96
C ALA A 38 26.32 -21.18 2.26
N LEU A 39 25.18 -21.53 2.90
CA LEU A 39 23.87 -21.46 2.25
C LEU A 39 23.15 -20.10 2.37
N SER A 40 23.65 -19.19 3.21
CA SER A 40 22.99 -17.89 3.46
C SER A 40 23.50 -16.74 2.59
N ARG A 41 24.60 -16.94 1.85
CA ARG A 41 25.19 -15.91 0.98
C ARG A 41 25.15 -16.37 -0.49
N THR A 42 24.17 -15.80 -1.18
CA THR A 42 24.09 -15.69 -2.66
C THR A 42 23.80 -16.97 -3.45
N LEU A 43 22.68 -17.64 -3.15
CA LEU A 43 22.03 -18.48 -4.17
C LEU A 43 21.29 -17.57 -5.17
N SER A 44 21.95 -17.23 -6.28
CA SER A 44 21.29 -16.67 -7.46
C SER A 44 20.46 -17.78 -8.13
N LEU A 45 19.32 -18.11 -7.51
CA LEU A 45 18.39 -19.06 -8.11
C LEU A 45 17.89 -18.46 -9.43
N SER A 46 18.12 -19.16 -10.53
CA SER A 46 17.49 -18.80 -11.80
C SER A 46 15.97 -18.73 -11.61
N VAL A 47 15.29 -17.83 -12.32
CA VAL A 47 13.81 -17.73 -12.26
C VAL A 47 13.14 -19.10 -12.50
N ARG A 48 13.74 -19.95 -13.34
CA ARG A 48 13.31 -21.35 -13.56
C ARG A 48 13.50 -22.23 -12.33
N GLY A 49 14.65 -22.13 -11.64
CA GLY A 49 14.93 -22.84 -10.39
C GLY A 49 14.00 -22.42 -9.25
N VAL A 50 13.75 -21.12 -9.07
CA VAL A 50 12.78 -20.59 -8.09
C VAL A 50 11.39 -21.16 -8.35
N ARG A 51 10.92 -21.12 -9.61
CA ARG A 51 9.60 -21.62 -10.00
C ARG A 51 9.43 -23.12 -9.73
N ARG A 52 10.47 -23.92 -9.94
CA ARG A 52 10.48 -25.36 -9.60
C ARG A 52 10.41 -25.59 -8.08
N LEU A 53 11.12 -24.77 -7.29
CA LEU A 53 11.15 -24.88 -5.83
C LEU A 53 9.84 -24.42 -5.16
N THR A 54 9.16 -23.41 -5.71
CA THR A 54 7.93 -22.87 -5.11
C THR A 54 6.66 -23.56 -5.63
N GLY A 55 6.67 -24.11 -6.85
CA GLY A 55 5.48 -24.64 -7.52
C GLY A 55 4.31 -23.65 -7.62
N ARG A 56 4.54 -22.37 -7.31
CA ARG A 56 3.49 -21.36 -7.12
C ARG A 56 3.97 -20.02 -7.66
N THR A 57 3.14 -19.43 -8.52
CA THR A 57 3.31 -18.03 -8.94
C THR A 57 2.66 -17.14 -7.88
N PRO A 58 3.34 -16.09 -7.39
CA PRO A 58 2.72 -15.17 -6.43
C PRO A 58 1.55 -14.41 -7.08
N ARG A 59 0.48 -14.19 -6.31
CA ARG A 59 -0.62 -13.27 -6.67
C ARG A 59 -0.49 -12.07 -5.75
N MET A 60 -0.37 -10.88 -6.32
CA MET A 60 0.14 -9.73 -5.58
C MET A 60 -0.77 -8.53 -5.77
N ILE A 61 -0.89 -7.74 -4.72
CA ILE A 61 -1.52 -6.44 -4.75
C ILE A 61 -0.40 -5.45 -4.42
N LEU A 62 -0.03 -4.61 -5.38
CA LEU A 62 1.01 -3.60 -5.23
C LEU A 62 0.36 -2.29 -4.79
N THR A 63 0.92 -1.66 -3.76
CA THR A 63 0.40 -0.39 -3.23
C THR A 63 1.24 0.80 -3.68
N TYR A 64 0.55 1.84 -4.15
CA TYR A 64 1.10 3.14 -4.51
C TYR A 64 0.24 4.23 -3.86
N HIS A 65 0.83 5.41 -3.66
CA HIS A 65 0.11 6.59 -3.21
C HIS A 65 0.42 7.72 -4.19
N LYS A 66 1.66 8.23 -4.15
CA LYS A 66 2.14 9.36 -4.95
C LYS A 66 2.83 8.87 -6.23
N VAL A 67 2.64 9.59 -7.33
CA VAL A 67 3.28 9.33 -8.63
C VAL A 67 4.02 10.59 -9.08
N GLY A 68 5.32 10.45 -9.36
CA GLY A 68 6.18 11.58 -9.72
C GLY A 68 7.58 11.46 -9.14
N HIS A 69 8.26 12.60 -9.05
CA HIS A 69 9.62 12.69 -8.53
C HIS A 69 9.62 13.17 -7.08
N GLY A 70 10.38 12.50 -6.21
CA GLY A 70 10.54 12.88 -4.81
C GLY A 70 10.30 11.73 -3.83
N PRO A 71 10.44 11.98 -2.52
CA PRO A 71 10.28 10.97 -1.48
C PRO A 71 8.89 10.33 -1.50
N GLY A 72 8.83 9.01 -1.31
CA GLY A 72 7.57 8.25 -1.26
C GLY A 72 6.78 8.21 -2.57
N ARG A 73 7.32 8.71 -3.68
CA ARG A 73 6.67 8.71 -5.00
C ARG A 73 7.26 7.62 -5.89
N VAL A 74 6.39 6.92 -6.61
CA VAL A 74 6.86 6.10 -7.75
C VAL A 74 7.11 7.03 -8.93
N GLN A 75 8.31 6.99 -9.50
CA GLN A 75 8.59 7.72 -10.73
C GLN A 75 7.79 7.12 -11.90
N PRO A 76 7.26 7.94 -12.81
CA PRO A 76 6.48 7.47 -13.97
C PRO A 76 7.22 6.38 -14.77
N GLU A 77 8.52 6.54 -14.96
CA GLU A 77 9.39 5.63 -15.70
C GLU A 77 9.54 4.29 -14.98
N ILE A 78 9.57 4.32 -13.64
CA ILE A 78 9.63 3.10 -12.81
C ILE A 78 8.29 2.37 -12.85
N LEU A 79 7.17 3.09 -12.76
CA LEU A 79 5.83 2.49 -12.90
C LEU A 79 5.66 1.83 -14.28
N GLU A 80 6.04 2.53 -15.35
CA GLU A 80 6.00 2.00 -16.72
C GLU A 80 6.93 0.78 -16.86
N GLN A 81 8.12 0.82 -16.28
CA GLN A 81 9.05 -0.31 -16.27
C GLN A 81 8.47 -1.53 -15.53
N GLN A 82 7.84 -1.33 -14.37
CA GLN A 82 7.18 -2.40 -13.61
C GLN A 82 6.08 -3.05 -14.44
N ILE A 83 5.23 -2.25 -15.10
CA ILE A 83 4.16 -2.75 -15.98
C ILE A 83 4.75 -3.64 -17.08
N ARG A 84 5.77 -3.14 -17.80
CA ARG A 84 6.42 -3.87 -18.88
C ARG A 84 7.08 -5.16 -18.39
N GLN A 85 7.75 -5.13 -17.23
CA GLN A 85 8.38 -6.32 -16.65
C GLN A 85 7.34 -7.37 -16.25
N ALA A 86 6.22 -6.96 -15.67
CA ALA A 86 5.13 -7.86 -15.31
C ALA A 86 4.52 -8.52 -16.56
N GLN A 87 4.19 -7.73 -17.59
CA GLN A 87 3.66 -8.25 -18.86
C GLN A 87 4.66 -9.20 -19.55
N ALA A 88 5.95 -8.84 -19.61
CA ALA A 88 6.98 -9.71 -20.16
C ALA A 88 7.16 -11.01 -19.35
N ALA A 89 6.89 -10.99 -18.05
CA ALA A 89 6.86 -12.17 -17.19
C ALA A 89 5.55 -12.98 -17.30
N GLY A 90 4.61 -12.53 -18.13
CA GLY A 90 3.30 -13.15 -18.40
C GLY A 90 2.25 -12.88 -17.32
N TYR A 91 2.42 -11.82 -16.52
CA TYR A 91 1.39 -11.37 -15.57
C TYR A 91 0.29 -10.59 -16.28
N GLU A 92 -0.92 -10.84 -15.84
CA GLU A 92 -2.10 -10.07 -16.20
C GLU A 92 -2.48 -9.15 -15.05
N PHE A 93 -2.87 -7.93 -15.40
CA PHE A 93 -3.32 -6.93 -14.46
C PHE A 93 -4.82 -7.07 -14.22
N VAL A 94 -5.20 -7.18 -12.96
CA VAL A 94 -6.60 -7.34 -12.55
C VAL A 94 -6.90 -6.40 -11.39
N PRO A 95 -8.14 -5.90 -11.27
CA PRO A 95 -8.55 -5.13 -10.11
C PRO A 95 -8.60 -6.01 -8.84
N VAL A 96 -8.59 -5.37 -7.67
CA VAL A 96 -8.60 -6.06 -6.37
C VAL A 96 -9.84 -6.94 -6.23
N SER A 97 -10.99 -6.54 -6.77
CA SER A 97 -12.20 -7.38 -6.68
C SER A 97 -12.03 -8.76 -7.34
N ARG A 98 -11.28 -8.87 -8.44
CA ARG A 98 -10.99 -10.18 -9.08
C ARG A 98 -10.09 -11.04 -8.20
N MET A 99 -9.12 -10.44 -7.50
CA MET A 99 -8.34 -11.15 -6.48
C MET A 99 -9.25 -11.65 -5.36
N SER A 100 -10.19 -10.83 -4.90
CA SER A 100 -11.12 -11.20 -3.83
C SER A 100 -12.09 -12.32 -4.23
N GLU A 101 -12.62 -12.30 -5.45
CA GLU A 101 -13.47 -13.36 -6.00
C GLU A 101 -12.72 -14.68 -6.05
N TRP A 102 -11.45 -14.63 -6.48
CA TRP A 102 -10.62 -15.81 -6.50
C TRP A 102 -10.47 -16.37 -5.11
N VAL A 103 -10.10 -15.57 -4.11
CA VAL A 103 -9.97 -16.04 -2.72
C VAL A 103 -11.28 -16.64 -2.23
N LYS A 104 -12.40 -15.94 -2.43
CA LYS A 104 -13.72 -16.33 -1.91
C LYS A 104 -14.30 -17.57 -2.57
N TYR A 105 -14.25 -17.66 -3.90
CA TYR A 105 -15.12 -18.56 -4.65
C TYR A 105 -14.42 -19.65 -5.45
N GLY A 106 -13.10 -19.62 -5.65
CA GLY A 106 -12.53 -20.56 -6.63
C GLY A 106 -12.44 -20.05 -8.06
N THR A 107 -12.97 -18.86 -8.35
CA THR A 107 -13.18 -18.38 -9.73
C THR A 107 -11.89 -18.28 -10.55
N ASN A 108 -12.04 -18.23 -11.87
CA ASN A 108 -10.91 -18.18 -12.78
C ASN A 108 -10.17 -16.83 -12.65
N LEU A 109 -9.00 -16.87 -12.00
CA LEU A 109 -8.02 -15.79 -11.94
C LEU A 109 -6.83 -16.18 -12.81
N PRO A 110 -6.23 -15.25 -13.57
CA PRO A 110 -5.01 -15.53 -14.29
C PRO A 110 -3.97 -16.19 -13.39
N ARG A 111 -3.28 -17.20 -13.93
CA ARG A 111 -2.28 -17.95 -13.15
C ARG A 111 -1.19 -17.03 -12.61
N ARG A 112 -0.90 -15.96 -13.34
CA ARG A 112 0.00 -14.87 -12.98
C ARG A 112 -0.84 -13.59 -12.93
N ALA A 113 -1.30 -13.22 -11.75
CA ALA A 113 -2.13 -12.04 -11.57
C ALA A 113 -1.42 -11.03 -10.67
N VAL A 114 -1.52 -9.77 -11.02
CA VAL A 114 -1.06 -8.64 -10.22
C VAL A 114 -2.14 -7.55 -10.22
N SER A 115 -2.37 -6.93 -9.08
CA SER A 115 -3.22 -5.75 -8.95
C SER A 115 -2.35 -4.55 -8.62
N LEU A 116 -2.63 -3.42 -9.25
CA LEU A 116 -2.08 -2.13 -8.83
C LEU A 116 -3.16 -1.39 -8.04
N THR A 117 -2.79 -0.83 -6.88
CA THR A 117 -3.68 -0.01 -6.07
C THR A 117 -3.08 1.36 -5.82
N PHE A 118 -3.91 2.40 -5.94
CA PHE A 118 -3.54 3.78 -5.64
C PHE A 118 -4.43 4.27 -4.51
N ASP A 119 -3.83 4.62 -3.39
CA ASP A 119 -4.54 5.06 -2.20
C ASP A 119 -4.69 6.60 -2.19
N ASP A 120 -5.48 7.12 -1.25
CA ASP A 120 -5.76 8.54 -1.00
C ASP A 120 -6.59 9.29 -2.05
N GLY A 121 -6.44 8.96 -3.34
CA GLY A 121 -7.08 9.68 -4.45
C GLY A 121 -6.34 10.95 -4.86
N LEU A 122 -5.00 10.91 -4.87
CA LEU A 122 -4.16 12.02 -5.32
C LEU A 122 -4.31 12.29 -6.82
N ALA A 123 -4.26 13.55 -7.24
CA ALA A 123 -4.46 13.95 -8.63
C ALA A 123 -3.37 13.40 -9.57
N ASP A 124 -2.17 13.14 -9.06
CA ASP A 124 -1.09 12.50 -9.83
C ASP A 124 -1.44 11.07 -10.27
N THR A 125 -2.29 10.36 -9.51
CA THR A 125 -2.85 9.07 -9.92
C THR A 125 -3.64 9.21 -11.22
N ALA A 126 -4.54 10.20 -11.31
CA ALA A 126 -5.33 10.43 -12.52
C ALA A 126 -4.51 11.01 -13.67
N ARG A 127 -3.69 12.03 -13.37
CA ARG A 127 -3.01 12.88 -14.36
C ARG A 127 -1.73 12.26 -14.90
N VAL A 128 -1.07 11.41 -14.12
CA VAL A 128 0.23 10.80 -14.48
C VAL A 128 0.11 9.29 -14.66
N ALA A 129 -0.35 8.56 -13.63
CA ALA A 129 -0.49 7.10 -13.75
C ALA A 129 -1.60 6.70 -14.73
N GLY A 130 -2.77 7.34 -14.70
CA GLY A 130 -3.91 7.04 -15.57
C GLY A 130 -3.55 6.91 -17.06
N PRO A 131 -2.89 7.90 -17.68
CA PRO A 131 -2.40 7.80 -19.06
C PRO A 131 -1.45 6.62 -19.32
N ILE A 132 -0.55 6.31 -18.38
CA ILE A 132 0.38 5.16 -18.49
C ILE A 132 -0.42 3.87 -18.46
N LEU A 133 -1.31 3.70 -17.49
CA LEU A 133 -2.13 2.49 -17.33
C LEU A 133 -2.97 2.22 -18.58
N ARG A 134 -3.63 3.26 -19.13
CA ARG A 134 -4.40 3.17 -20.38
C ARG A 134 -3.54 2.74 -21.57
N ARG A 135 -2.34 3.31 -21.72
CA ARG A 135 -1.39 2.96 -22.80
C ARG A 135 -1.05 1.46 -22.81
N TYR A 136 -0.99 0.82 -21.64
CA TYR A 136 -0.63 -0.58 -21.49
C TYR A 136 -1.83 -1.52 -21.26
N GLY A 137 -3.06 -1.01 -21.30
CA GLY A 137 -4.27 -1.80 -21.02
C GLY A 137 -4.29 -2.38 -19.60
N VAL A 138 -3.78 -1.64 -18.62
CA VAL A 138 -3.67 -2.08 -17.23
C VAL A 138 -4.91 -1.68 -16.44
N ALA A 139 -5.61 -2.68 -15.91
CA ALA A 139 -6.62 -2.45 -14.88
C ALA A 139 -5.96 -2.19 -13.52
N ALA A 140 -6.46 -1.19 -12.80
CA ALA A 140 -5.99 -0.83 -11.46
C ALA A 140 -7.17 -0.39 -10.59
N THR A 141 -6.96 -0.40 -9.27
CA THR A 141 -7.95 0.04 -8.28
C THR A 141 -7.49 1.35 -7.64
N VAL A 142 -8.36 2.34 -7.55
CA VAL A 142 -8.12 3.56 -6.74
C VAL A 142 -9.00 3.54 -5.49
N PHE A 143 -8.44 3.97 -4.37
CA PHE A 143 -9.10 4.05 -3.06
C PHE A 143 -9.13 5.52 -2.60
N PRO A 144 -10.05 6.35 -3.11
CA PRO A 144 -10.09 7.77 -2.80
C PRO A 144 -10.68 8.05 -1.42
N VAL A 145 -10.08 8.98 -0.70
CA VAL A 145 -10.73 9.61 0.47
C VAL A 145 -11.73 10.63 -0.06
N LEU A 146 -13.02 10.32 0.04
CA LEU A 146 -14.04 11.09 -0.70
C LEU A 146 -14.10 12.56 -0.29
N SER A 147 -13.85 12.87 0.97
CA SER A 147 -13.89 14.26 1.45
C SER A 147 -12.68 15.09 0.99
N PHE A 148 -11.65 14.46 0.40
CA PHE A 148 -10.52 15.16 -0.19
C PHE A 148 -10.73 15.44 -1.69
N LEU A 149 -11.73 14.81 -2.32
CA LEU A 149 -12.00 15.02 -3.74
C LEU A 149 -12.55 16.43 -4.01
N GLY A 150 -12.04 17.08 -5.05
CA GLY A 150 -12.49 18.44 -5.42
C GLY A 150 -11.41 19.37 -5.96
N GLY A 151 -10.19 18.87 -6.19
CA GLY A 151 -9.08 19.67 -6.71
C GLY A 151 -8.31 20.43 -5.63
N PRO A 152 -7.42 21.36 -6.01
CA PRO A 152 -6.42 21.95 -5.12
C PRO A 152 -7.02 22.52 -3.83
N ARG A 153 -6.39 22.18 -2.69
CA ARG A 153 -6.59 22.81 -1.37
C ARG A 153 -7.98 22.65 -0.74
N ARG A 154 -8.79 21.67 -1.15
CA ARG A 154 -10.08 21.37 -0.50
C ARG A 154 -9.94 20.24 0.51
N TYR A 155 -9.35 20.54 1.68
CA TYR A 155 -9.42 19.62 2.81
C TYR A 155 -10.78 19.76 3.49
N ALA A 156 -11.44 18.64 3.81
CA ALA A 156 -12.72 18.66 4.50
C ALA A 156 -12.66 19.09 5.97
N SER A 157 -11.47 19.15 6.57
CA SER A 157 -11.28 19.68 7.92
C SER A 157 -9.85 20.16 8.18
N GLU A 158 -9.72 21.11 9.10
CA GLU A 158 -8.43 21.58 9.63
C GLU A 158 -7.61 20.43 10.24
N LYS A 159 -8.28 19.40 10.78
CA LYS A 159 -7.64 18.21 11.36
C LYS A 159 -6.93 17.35 10.32
N ALA A 160 -7.54 17.14 9.15
CA ALA A 160 -6.92 16.41 8.04
C ALA A 160 -5.72 17.18 7.48
N GLN A 161 -5.85 18.51 7.37
CA GLN A 161 -4.76 19.38 6.92
C GLN A 161 -3.58 19.40 7.92
N ALA A 162 -3.86 19.56 9.21
CA ALA A 162 -2.83 19.56 10.26
C ALA A 162 -2.11 18.22 10.37
N TYR A 163 -2.81 17.11 10.18
CA TYR A 163 -2.21 15.78 10.18
C TYR A 163 -1.24 15.59 9.00
N LEU A 164 -1.65 15.94 7.78
CA LEU A 164 -0.80 15.85 6.59
C LEU A 164 0.46 16.72 6.72
N LEU A 165 0.32 17.93 7.27
CA LEU A 165 1.46 18.81 7.55
C LEU A 165 2.45 18.21 8.57
N ALA A 166 1.98 17.39 9.50
CA ALA A 166 2.80 16.84 10.57
C ALA A 166 3.50 15.52 10.21
N HIS A 167 3.08 14.84 9.14
CA HIS A 167 3.53 13.47 8.80
C HIS A 167 4.09 13.33 7.39
N ASP A 168 4.42 14.44 6.73
CA ASP A 168 4.94 14.44 5.36
C ASP A 168 6.40 14.90 5.31
N ASP A 169 7.22 14.17 4.55
CA ASP A 169 8.67 14.35 4.49
C ASP A 169 9.11 15.55 3.63
N ASP A 170 8.20 16.12 2.81
CA ASP A 170 8.49 17.31 2.00
C ASP A 170 7.39 18.40 2.13
N PRO A 171 7.59 19.40 3.01
CA PRO A 171 6.63 20.47 3.22
C PRO A 171 6.42 21.37 2.00
N ARG A 172 7.24 21.25 0.94
CA ARG A 172 7.06 22.02 -0.32
C ARG A 172 6.03 21.39 -1.26
N THR A 173 5.63 20.14 -1.01
CA THR A 173 4.58 19.45 -1.78
C THR A 173 3.20 19.52 -1.14
N VAL A 174 3.10 20.22 0.00
CA VAL A 174 1.85 20.58 0.64
C VAL A 174 1.45 21.98 0.15
N PRO A 175 0.20 22.16 -0.31
CA PRO A 175 -0.89 21.19 -0.32
C PRO A 175 -0.86 20.23 -1.51
N TYR A 176 -1.27 18.99 -1.24
CA TYR A 176 -1.54 17.99 -2.27
C TYR A 176 -2.74 18.39 -3.12
N ASP A 177 -2.64 18.09 -4.43
CA ASP A 177 -3.80 18.05 -5.30
C ASP A 177 -4.42 16.66 -5.22
N PHE A 178 -5.72 16.61 -4.94
CA PHE A 178 -6.53 15.40 -5.02
C PHE A 178 -7.36 15.38 -6.29
N MET A 179 -7.77 14.18 -6.70
CA MET A 179 -8.64 13.99 -7.86
C MET A 179 -9.91 14.83 -7.73
N THR A 180 -10.38 15.38 -8.84
CA THR A 180 -11.77 15.81 -8.95
C THR A 180 -12.68 14.60 -9.13
N TRP A 181 -13.98 14.81 -8.92
CA TRP A 181 -14.98 13.81 -9.28
C TRP A 181 -14.95 13.47 -10.77
N ASP A 182 -14.73 14.45 -11.65
CA ASP A 182 -14.62 14.22 -13.09
C ASP A 182 -13.38 13.37 -13.45
N GLU A 183 -12.25 13.59 -12.76
CA GLU A 183 -11.05 12.75 -12.93
C GLU A 183 -11.29 11.31 -12.45
N LEU A 184 -12.10 11.13 -11.40
CA LEU A 184 -12.50 9.81 -10.93
C LEU A 184 -13.49 9.12 -11.88
N ASP A 185 -14.38 9.87 -12.52
CA ASP A 185 -15.25 9.34 -13.58
C ASP A 185 -14.42 8.87 -14.78
N GLN A 186 -13.48 9.69 -15.24
CA GLN A 186 -12.55 9.32 -16.33
C GLN A 186 -11.71 8.08 -15.99
N TRP A 187 -11.39 7.87 -14.71
CA TRP A 187 -10.73 6.65 -14.24
C TRP A 187 -11.63 5.42 -14.44
N VAL A 188 -12.90 5.52 -14.05
CA VAL A 188 -13.89 4.44 -14.22
C VAL A 188 -14.16 4.17 -15.69
N GLU A 189 -14.39 5.21 -16.50
CA GLU A 189 -14.59 5.10 -17.95
C GLU A 189 -13.39 4.44 -18.65
N GLY A 190 -12.17 4.68 -18.14
CA GLY A 190 -10.95 4.03 -18.58
C GLY A 190 -10.80 2.55 -18.16
N GLY A 191 -11.80 1.97 -17.50
CA GLY A 191 -11.78 0.59 -17.00
C GLY A 191 -11.13 0.42 -15.62
N GLY A 192 -10.87 1.51 -14.90
CA GLY A 192 -10.36 1.50 -13.54
C GLY A 192 -11.44 1.12 -12.52
N GLU A 193 -11.04 0.41 -11.47
CA GLU A 193 -11.90 0.10 -10.32
C GLU A 193 -11.81 1.22 -9.27
N VAL A 194 -12.93 1.53 -8.62
CA VAL A 194 -12.97 2.42 -7.45
C VAL A 194 -13.40 1.61 -6.21
N GLY A 195 -12.56 1.63 -5.17
CA GLY A 195 -12.83 1.06 -3.86
C GLY A 195 -13.19 2.11 -2.82
N GLY A 196 -13.57 1.67 -1.61
CA GLY A 196 -13.82 2.57 -0.48
C GLY A 196 -12.55 2.85 0.34
N HIS A 197 -12.40 4.07 0.83
CA HIS A 197 -11.28 4.48 1.69
C HIS A 197 -11.70 5.45 2.80
N THR A 198 -12.86 5.21 3.41
CA THR A 198 -13.55 6.11 4.37
C THR A 198 -13.95 7.45 3.75
N LEU A 199 -14.61 8.31 4.54
CA LEU A 199 -14.97 9.65 4.12
C LEU A 199 -13.83 10.62 4.43
N THR A 200 -13.26 10.57 5.65
CA THR A 200 -12.32 11.57 6.17
C THR A 200 -10.94 11.04 6.56
N HIS A 201 -10.64 9.78 6.26
CA HIS A 201 -9.35 9.13 6.51
C HIS A 201 -8.93 9.00 8.00
N PRO A 202 -9.81 8.57 8.93
CA PRO A 202 -9.45 8.37 10.33
C PRO A 202 -8.67 7.06 10.56
N PHE A 203 -7.94 7.00 11.68
CA PHE A 203 -7.41 5.74 12.22
C PHE A 203 -8.56 4.88 12.79
N LEU A 204 -8.99 3.87 12.04
CA LEU A 204 -10.15 3.06 12.40
C LEU A 204 -9.92 2.21 13.66
N GLY A 205 -8.71 1.73 13.91
CA GLY A 205 -8.39 0.93 15.09
C GLY A 205 -8.51 1.70 16.41
N SER A 206 -8.43 3.03 16.34
CA SER A 206 -8.59 3.94 17.50
C SER A 206 -9.95 4.63 17.56
N ALA A 207 -10.83 4.42 16.56
CA ALA A 207 -12.15 5.03 16.54
C ALA A 207 -13.13 4.25 17.43
N ASP A 208 -14.19 4.91 17.90
CA ASP A 208 -15.36 4.20 18.42
C ASP A 208 -16.20 3.61 17.28
N GLU A 209 -17.06 2.63 17.60
CA GLU A 209 -17.87 1.91 16.62
C GLU A 209 -18.81 2.82 15.82
N ALA A 210 -19.44 3.80 16.47
CA ALA A 210 -20.39 4.68 15.79
C ALA A 210 -19.67 5.53 14.74
N THR A 211 -18.53 6.12 15.11
CA THR A 211 -17.67 6.90 14.22
C THR A 211 -17.12 6.05 13.08
N GLY A 212 -16.53 4.89 13.38
CA GLY A 212 -15.94 4.00 12.38
C GLY A 212 -16.97 3.49 11.36
N LEU A 213 -18.14 3.05 11.81
CA LEU A 213 -19.20 2.62 10.90
C LEU A 213 -19.78 3.76 10.07
N ALA A 214 -19.92 4.97 10.64
CA ALA A 214 -20.42 6.13 9.90
C ALA A 214 -19.49 6.49 8.74
N GLU A 215 -18.18 6.53 8.98
CA GLU A 215 -17.13 6.77 7.99
C GLU A 215 -17.16 5.78 6.83
N ILE A 216 -17.19 4.48 7.16
CA ILE A 216 -17.19 3.40 6.18
C ILE A 216 -18.50 3.39 5.37
N LYS A 217 -19.66 3.48 6.04
CA LYS A 217 -20.98 3.44 5.38
C LYS A 217 -21.25 4.68 4.54
N ALA A 218 -20.84 5.86 4.98
CA ALA A 218 -20.99 7.10 4.22
C ALA A 218 -20.18 7.03 2.91
N CYS A 219 -18.92 6.60 2.99
CA CYS A 219 -18.08 6.36 1.82
C CYS A 219 -18.75 5.40 0.82
N ARG A 220 -19.17 4.22 1.29
CA ARG A 220 -19.83 3.21 0.46
C ARG A 220 -21.11 3.74 -0.20
N ARG A 221 -21.95 4.47 0.55
CA ARG A 221 -23.20 5.05 0.04
C ARG A 221 -22.96 6.11 -1.03
N GLN A 222 -21.99 7.01 -0.83
CA GLN A 222 -21.71 8.07 -1.81
C GLN A 222 -21.18 7.50 -3.12
N LEU A 223 -20.27 6.53 -3.06
CA LEU A 223 -19.79 5.83 -4.25
C LEU A 223 -20.92 5.05 -4.95
N ALA A 224 -21.80 4.39 -4.18
CA ALA A 224 -22.97 3.71 -4.72
C ALA A 224 -23.93 4.66 -5.44
N ALA A 225 -24.18 5.84 -4.86
CA ALA A 225 -25.04 6.85 -5.45
C ALA A 225 -24.46 7.41 -6.76
N ARG A 226 -23.14 7.54 -6.87
CA ARG A 226 -22.48 8.04 -8.08
C ARG A 226 -22.41 6.99 -9.20
N TYR A 227 -22.04 5.76 -8.89
CA TYR A 227 -21.74 4.73 -9.90
C TYR A 227 -22.83 3.67 -10.05
N GLY A 228 -24.00 3.86 -9.42
CA GLY A 228 -25.14 2.95 -9.49
C GLY A 228 -24.95 1.60 -8.79
N SER A 229 -23.77 1.32 -8.26
CA SER A 229 -23.48 0.10 -7.50
C SER A 229 -22.46 0.38 -6.39
N PRO A 230 -22.59 -0.26 -5.21
CA PRO A 230 -21.66 -0.04 -4.12
C PRO A 230 -20.27 -0.61 -4.45
N PRO A 231 -19.18 0.04 -3.99
CA PRO A 231 -17.84 -0.50 -4.12
C PRO A 231 -17.75 -1.85 -3.40
N ARG A 232 -16.98 -2.76 -4.00
CA ARG A 232 -16.83 -4.14 -3.51
C ARG A 232 -15.66 -4.31 -2.56
N VAL A 233 -14.62 -3.50 -2.75
CA VAL A 233 -13.34 -3.58 -2.03
C VAL A 233 -13.07 -2.32 -1.24
N PHE A 234 -12.33 -2.46 -0.14
CA PHE A 234 -11.99 -1.38 0.78
C PHE A 234 -10.47 -1.32 1.02
N CYS A 235 -9.94 -0.14 1.32
CA CYS A 235 -8.58 0.04 1.84
C CYS A 235 -8.67 0.70 3.22
N TYR A 236 -7.96 0.16 4.22
CA TYR A 236 -7.89 0.79 5.54
C TYR A 236 -6.96 2.01 5.49
N PRO A 237 -7.40 3.20 5.96
CA PRO A 237 -6.49 4.32 6.20
C PRO A 237 -5.27 3.87 6.99
N TYR A 238 -4.07 4.26 6.56
CA TYR A 238 -2.78 3.86 7.15
C TYR A 238 -2.49 2.35 7.16
N GLY A 239 -3.37 1.55 6.56
CA GLY A 239 -3.41 0.10 6.70
C GLY A 239 -3.82 -0.38 8.10
N ASP A 240 -4.41 0.48 8.92
CA ASP A 240 -4.86 0.16 10.28
C ASP A 240 -6.11 -0.72 10.26
N ASP A 241 -5.87 -2.03 10.27
CA ASP A 241 -6.87 -3.08 10.30
C ASP A 241 -7.09 -3.65 11.71
N SER A 242 -6.65 -2.91 12.75
CA SER A 242 -6.69 -3.35 14.14
C SER A 242 -8.07 -3.17 14.80
N GLY A 243 -8.19 -3.66 16.03
CA GLY A 243 -9.43 -3.56 16.81
C GLY A 243 -10.63 -4.20 16.10
N GLN A 244 -11.69 -3.42 15.91
CA GLN A 244 -12.92 -3.88 15.24
C GLN A 244 -13.03 -3.45 13.77
N ALA A 245 -12.00 -2.83 13.18
CA ALA A 245 -12.05 -2.27 11.83
C ALA A 245 -12.52 -3.31 10.79
N GLY A 246 -11.97 -4.52 10.82
CA GLY A 246 -12.37 -5.61 9.93
C GLY A 246 -13.84 -6.03 10.09
N THR A 247 -14.36 -6.02 11.31
CA THR A 247 -15.78 -6.29 11.59
C THR A 247 -16.67 -5.22 10.98
N TRP A 248 -16.33 -3.94 11.15
CA TRP A 248 -17.12 -2.83 10.62
C TRP A 248 -17.11 -2.80 9.10
N VAL A 249 -15.98 -3.07 8.45
CA VAL A 249 -15.88 -3.16 6.99
C VAL A 249 -16.76 -4.29 6.46
N ARG A 250 -16.75 -5.45 7.12
CA ARG A 250 -17.65 -6.57 6.78
C ARG A 250 -19.12 -6.22 7.01
N GLN A 251 -19.46 -5.59 8.13
CA GLN A 251 -20.82 -5.16 8.47
C GLN A 251 -21.34 -4.08 7.51
N ALA A 252 -20.46 -3.19 7.06
CA ALA A 252 -20.78 -2.20 6.05
C ALA A 252 -20.95 -2.81 4.65
N GLY A 253 -20.63 -4.10 4.48
CA GLY A 253 -20.93 -4.92 3.30
C GLY A 253 -19.87 -4.92 2.21
N PHE A 254 -18.62 -4.56 2.53
CA PHE A 254 -17.50 -4.77 1.61
C PHE A 254 -17.14 -6.27 1.54
N GLU A 255 -16.85 -6.75 0.33
CA GLU A 255 -16.53 -8.15 0.07
C GLU A 255 -15.10 -8.51 0.50
N ALA A 256 -14.19 -7.54 0.40
CA ALA A 256 -12.80 -7.68 0.80
C ALA A 256 -12.19 -6.33 1.18
N ALA A 257 -11.05 -6.37 1.86
CA ALA A 257 -10.28 -5.19 2.21
C ALA A 257 -8.78 -5.44 2.19
N VAL A 258 -8.01 -4.41 1.82
CA VAL A 258 -6.55 -4.44 1.73
C VAL A 258 -5.90 -3.63 2.85
N THR A 259 -4.73 -4.07 3.29
CA THR A 259 -3.96 -3.52 4.42
C THR A 259 -2.57 -3.06 3.97
N SER A 260 -1.80 -2.42 4.84
CA SER A 260 -0.37 -2.14 4.60
C SER A 260 0.55 -3.32 4.96
N HIS A 261 0.01 -4.41 5.52
CA HIS A 261 0.82 -5.58 5.91
C HIS A 261 1.48 -6.22 4.69
N HIS A 262 2.80 -6.39 4.76
CA HIS A 262 3.57 -6.95 3.65
C HIS A 262 3.20 -8.42 3.38
N GLY A 263 2.89 -8.74 2.13
CA GLY A 263 2.65 -10.11 1.72
C GLY A 263 1.99 -10.27 0.36
N ILE A 264 1.63 -11.53 0.08
CA ILE A 264 0.94 -11.91 -1.16
C ILE A 264 -0.42 -12.51 -0.85
N VAL A 265 -1.29 -12.49 -1.85
CA VAL A 265 -2.61 -13.10 -1.80
C VAL A 265 -2.49 -14.61 -2.02
N ARG A 266 -3.13 -15.36 -1.14
CA ARG A 266 -3.24 -16.82 -1.18
C ARG A 266 -4.71 -17.23 -1.14
N LYS A 267 -4.97 -18.50 -1.43
CA LYS A 267 -6.34 -19.03 -1.44
C LYS A 267 -7.00 -18.98 -0.06
N ASP A 268 -6.19 -19.13 0.97
CA ASP A 268 -6.55 -19.09 2.39
C ASP A 268 -6.37 -17.69 3.01
N SER A 269 -6.13 -16.65 2.20
CA SER A 269 -6.06 -15.28 2.70
C SER A 269 -7.39 -14.86 3.32
N ASN A 270 -7.32 -14.14 4.44
CA ASN A 270 -8.48 -13.48 5.01
C ASN A 270 -8.92 -12.33 4.07
N LEU A 271 -10.15 -12.41 3.55
CA LEU A 271 -10.71 -11.45 2.59
C LEU A 271 -10.71 -10.02 3.11
N HIS A 272 -10.91 -9.81 4.41
CA HIS A 272 -10.95 -8.48 5.01
C HIS A 272 -9.58 -8.00 5.47
N HIS A 273 -8.50 -8.75 5.21
CA HIS A 273 -7.13 -8.42 5.60
C HIS A 273 -6.13 -8.84 4.51
N LEU A 274 -6.43 -8.52 3.25
CA LEU A 274 -5.57 -8.84 2.12
C LEU A 274 -4.26 -8.02 2.20
N ARG A 275 -3.14 -8.74 2.15
CA ARG A 275 -1.79 -8.17 2.26
C ARG A 275 -1.33 -7.56 0.93
N ARG A 276 -0.51 -6.52 1.01
CA ARG A 276 0.03 -5.80 -0.16
C ARG A 276 1.56 -5.82 -0.18
N VAL A 277 2.15 -5.35 -1.27
CA VAL A 277 3.59 -5.13 -1.43
C VAL A 277 3.83 -3.66 -1.79
N PRO A 278 4.76 -2.94 -1.15
CA PRO A 278 5.08 -1.56 -1.50
C PRO A 278 5.57 -1.43 -2.94
N GLY A 279 4.80 -0.75 -3.79
CA GLY A 279 5.11 -0.62 -5.22
C GLY A 279 6.17 0.44 -5.51
N ALA A 280 6.16 1.56 -4.79
CA ALA A 280 7.10 2.66 -5.02
C ALA A 280 8.56 2.31 -4.70
N GLU A 281 8.77 1.41 -3.74
CA GLU A 281 10.10 0.98 -3.30
C GLU A 281 10.65 -0.20 -4.11
N THR A 282 9.80 -0.91 -4.85
CA THR A 282 10.17 -2.18 -5.50
C THR A 282 10.49 -1.99 -6.97
N ALA A 283 11.75 -1.72 -7.34
CA ALA A 283 12.14 -1.46 -8.73
C ALA A 283 13.15 -2.48 -9.32
N GLY A 284 13.30 -2.47 -10.64
CA GLY A 284 14.38 -3.19 -11.34
C GLY A 284 14.47 -4.68 -10.98
N ARG A 285 15.62 -5.09 -10.46
CA ARG A 285 15.87 -6.51 -10.12
C ARG A 285 15.00 -7.00 -8.96
N GLU A 286 14.70 -6.14 -7.99
CA GLU A 286 13.86 -6.52 -6.85
C GLU A 286 12.44 -6.86 -7.32
N PHE A 287 11.90 -6.04 -8.24
CA PHE A 287 10.61 -6.31 -8.85
C PHE A 287 10.60 -7.61 -9.66
N ALA A 288 11.66 -7.87 -10.43
CA ALA A 288 11.81 -9.13 -11.16
C ALA A 288 11.87 -10.36 -10.22
N ASP A 289 12.58 -10.25 -9.08
CA ASP A 289 12.68 -11.30 -8.07
C ASP A 289 11.33 -11.53 -7.37
N LEU A 290 10.55 -10.46 -7.14
CA LEU A 290 9.19 -10.51 -6.63
C LEU A 290 8.27 -11.28 -7.60
N LEU A 291 8.25 -10.91 -8.88
CA LEU A 291 7.49 -11.59 -9.94
C LEU A 291 7.90 -13.06 -10.11
N ALA A 292 9.19 -13.38 -9.89
CA ALA A 292 9.70 -14.74 -9.93
C ALA A 292 9.31 -15.58 -8.71
N GLY A 293 8.88 -14.95 -7.61
CA GLY A 293 8.56 -15.62 -6.35
C GLY A 293 9.80 -16.03 -5.55
N VAL A 294 10.92 -15.32 -5.71
CA VAL A 294 12.19 -15.61 -4.99
C VAL A 294 11.97 -15.60 -3.48
N PHE A 295 11.17 -14.66 -2.97
CA PHE A 295 10.85 -14.59 -1.55
C PHE A 295 10.08 -15.83 -1.05
N LEU A 296 9.21 -16.44 -1.87
CA LEU A 296 8.51 -17.69 -1.52
C LEU A 296 9.49 -18.86 -1.41
N ALA A 297 10.48 -18.91 -2.30
CA ALA A 297 11.53 -19.92 -2.21
C ALA A 297 12.34 -19.75 -0.93
N ARG A 298 12.73 -18.50 -0.60
CA ARG A 298 13.42 -18.18 0.65
C ARG A 298 12.60 -18.56 1.89
N GLN A 299 11.31 -18.25 1.91
CA GLN A 299 10.40 -18.64 3.01
C GLN A 299 10.29 -20.16 3.16
N ARG A 300 10.19 -20.91 2.06
CA ARG A 300 10.16 -22.38 2.09
C ARG A 300 11.46 -22.97 2.60
N LEU A 301 12.60 -22.48 2.12
CA LEU A 301 13.92 -22.93 2.59
C LEU A 301 14.09 -22.64 4.08
N ARG A 302 13.68 -21.45 4.55
CA ARG A 302 13.67 -21.13 5.98
C ARG A 302 12.80 -22.08 6.80
N LYS A 303 11.59 -22.45 6.33
CA LYS A 303 10.75 -23.43 7.02
C LYS A 303 11.34 -24.86 6.99
N ALA A 304 12.01 -25.24 5.92
CA ALA A 304 12.59 -26.58 5.78
C ALA A 304 13.88 -26.75 6.60
N PHE A 305 14.66 -25.67 6.77
CA PHE A 305 16.00 -25.73 7.37
C PHE A 305 16.18 -24.89 8.65
N GLY A 306 15.21 -24.04 9.00
CA GLY A 306 15.14 -23.33 10.27
C GLY A 306 14.29 -24.11 11.26
N ARG A 307 14.87 -24.46 12.42
CA ARG A 307 14.11 -24.98 13.58
C ARG A 307 13.18 -23.89 14.13
N PRO A 308 12.07 -24.27 14.80
CA PRO A 308 11.09 -23.33 15.36
C PRO A 308 11.72 -22.31 16.31
#